data_AF-A0A4R1FDR7-F1
#
_entry.id   AF-A0A4R1FDR7-F1
#
_cell.length_a   1.000
_cell.length_b   1.000
_cell.length_c   1.000
_cell.angle_alpha   90.00
_cell.angle_beta   90.00
_cell.angle_gamma   90.00
#
_symmetry.space_group_name_H-M   'P 1'
#
loop_
_entity.id
_entity.type
_entity.pdbx_description
1 polymer ?
#
loop_
_entity_poly.entity_id
_entity_poly.type
_entity_poly.pdbx_seq_one_letter_code
_entity_poly.pdbx_strand_id
1 'polypeptide(L)'
;MSDLRIDLRNEADVLLDNLEYTERAHYAAAERRQSMHWYIGGIAVVASAAAAITVKVWPLVSAILAGVASACAAVLTLVNPKELTQRHLDCGRDLGALKVEIRQMRNLDLGSAEPTDLPDIRQSLGKLAERKATIDRTAPGLNERAFERARAKIERGDFRTELPAS
;
A
#
# COMPACT_ATOMS: atom_id res chain seq x y z
N MET A 1 36.86 -15.10 1.82
CA MET A 1 35.82 -15.31 0.77
C MET A 1 34.52 -15.86 1.33
N SER A 2 34.55 -16.68 2.39
CA SER A 2 33.35 -17.14 3.11
C SER A 2 32.55 -16.00 3.75
N ASP A 3 33.21 -15.03 4.39
CA ASP A 3 32.54 -13.91 5.06
C ASP A 3 31.70 -13.06 4.11
N LEU A 4 32.26 -12.66 2.96
CA LEU A 4 31.53 -11.86 1.97
C LEU A 4 30.27 -12.59 1.44
N ARG A 5 30.33 -13.91 1.27
CA ARG A 5 29.18 -14.70 0.84
C ARG A 5 28.09 -14.76 1.92
N ILE A 6 28.50 -14.85 3.19
CA ILE A 6 27.59 -14.81 4.34
C ILE A 6 26.93 -13.43 4.43
N ASP A 7 27.70 -12.35 4.30
CA ASP A 7 27.18 -10.98 4.30
C ASP A 7 26.16 -10.75 3.17
N LEU A 8 26.45 -11.22 1.96
CA LEU A 8 25.53 -11.11 0.83
C LEU A 8 24.24 -11.93 1.02
N ARG A 9 24.31 -13.10 1.65
CA ARG A 9 23.11 -13.87 2.02
C ARG A 9 22.28 -13.14 3.07
N ASN A 10 22.92 -12.62 4.11
CA ASN A 10 22.24 -11.88 5.17
C ASN A 10 21.54 -10.64 4.61
N GLU A 11 22.20 -9.88 3.75
CA GLU A 11 21.59 -8.72 3.09
C GLU A 11 20.39 -9.12 2.20
N ALA A 12 20.51 -10.22 1.45
CA ALA A 12 19.39 -10.75 0.66
C ALA A 12 18.21 -11.17 1.55
N ASP A 13 18.46 -11.82 2.70
CA ASP A 13 17.42 -12.21 3.66
C ASP A 13 16.76 -10.97 4.29
N VAL A 14 17.52 -9.93 4.66
CA VAL A 14 16.99 -8.64 5.15
C VAL A 14 16.10 -7.97 4.10
N LEU A 15 16.51 -7.99 2.82
CA LEU A 15 15.70 -7.45 1.73
C LEU A 15 14.39 -8.25 1.54
N LEU A 16 14.44 -9.59 1.65
CA LEU A 16 13.26 -10.45 1.55
C LEU A 16 12.25 -10.19 2.67
N ASP A 17 12.72 -10.05 3.90
CA ASP A 17 11.84 -9.76 5.05
C ASP A 17 11.15 -8.40 4.90
N ASN A 18 11.90 -7.37 4.49
CA ASN A 18 11.36 -6.04 4.22
C ASN A 18 10.32 -6.06 3.08
N LEU A 19 10.56 -6.86 2.03
CA LEU A 19 9.62 -7.02 0.93
C LEU A 19 8.34 -7.74 1.37
N GLU A 20 8.44 -8.80 2.16
CA GLU A 20 7.28 -9.55 2.64
C GLU A 20 6.36 -8.68 3.49
N TYR A 21 6.92 -7.84 4.37
CA TYR A 21 6.13 -6.91 5.17
C TYR A 21 5.42 -5.87 4.30
N THR A 22 6.15 -5.26 3.35
CA THR A 22 5.62 -4.20 2.47
C THR A 22 4.56 -4.72 1.51
N GLU A 23 4.79 -5.90 0.92
CA GLU A 23 3.85 -6.61 0.04
C GLU A 23 2.53 -6.91 0.76
N ARG A 24 2.59 -7.49 1.96
CA ARG A 24 1.40 -7.81 2.75
C ARG A 24 0.64 -6.55 3.17
N ALA A 25 1.35 -5.47 3.49
CA ALA A 25 0.72 -4.20 3.83
C ALA A 25 -0.11 -3.65 2.66
N HIS A 26 0.39 -3.77 1.42
CA HIS A 26 -0.35 -3.35 0.23
C HIS A 26 -1.59 -4.22 -0.04
N TYR A 27 -1.49 -5.55 0.09
CA TYR A 27 -2.67 -6.41 -0.04
C TYR A 27 -3.73 -6.14 1.04
N ALA A 28 -3.32 -5.96 2.29
CA ALA A 28 -4.24 -5.62 3.38
C ALA A 28 -4.91 -4.25 3.16
N ALA A 29 -4.17 -3.27 2.63
CA ALA A 29 -4.72 -1.97 2.26
C ALA A 29 -5.74 -2.07 1.11
N ALA A 30 -5.46 -2.89 0.10
CA ALA A 30 -6.39 -3.16 -1.00
C ALA A 30 -7.69 -3.81 -0.50
N GLU A 31 -7.59 -4.86 0.32
CA GLU A 31 -8.75 -5.56 0.88
C GLU A 31 -9.61 -4.63 1.73
N ARG A 32 -9.01 -3.84 2.62
CA ARG A 32 -9.72 -2.85 3.44
C ARG A 32 -10.48 -1.83 2.59
N ARG A 33 -9.88 -1.33 1.50
CA ARG A 33 -10.52 -0.36 0.60
C ARG A 33 -11.65 -1.01 -0.21
N GLN A 34 -11.48 -2.26 -0.63
CA GLN A 34 -12.54 -3.03 -1.29
C GLN A 34 -13.75 -3.24 -0.37
N SER A 35 -13.53 -3.63 0.89
CA SER A 35 -14.62 -3.75 1.86
C SER A 35 -15.34 -2.41 2.08
N MET A 36 -14.59 -1.30 2.19
CA MET A 36 -15.19 0.03 2.35
C MET A 36 -16.07 0.44 1.17
N HIS A 37 -15.68 0.10 -0.06
CA HIS A 37 -16.49 0.33 -1.25
C HIS A 37 -17.84 -0.41 -1.18
N TRP A 38 -17.82 -1.68 -0.77
CA TRP A 38 -19.04 -2.47 -0.61
C TRP A 38 -19.98 -1.92 0.47
N TYR A 39 -19.45 -1.50 1.62
CA TYR A 39 -20.27 -0.90 2.68
C TYR A 39 -20.90 0.43 2.26
N ILE A 40 -20.11 1.34 1.67
CA ILE A 40 -20.62 2.65 1.24
C ILE A 40 -21.60 2.51 0.08
N GLY A 41 -21.30 1.65 -0.90
CA GLY A 41 -22.20 1.36 -2.02
C GLY A 41 -23.53 0.75 -1.55
N GLY A 42 -23.47 -0.21 -0.62
CA GLY A 42 -24.66 -0.81 -0.03
C GLY A 42 -25.54 0.21 0.69
N ILE A 43 -24.96 1.07 1.53
CA ILE A 43 -25.69 2.14 2.24
C ILE A 43 -26.32 3.12 1.23
N ALA A 44 -25.59 3.51 0.19
CA ALA A 44 -26.10 4.44 -0.82
C ALA A 44 -27.34 3.88 -1.54
N VAL A 45 -27.31 2.60 -1.92
CA VAL A 45 -28.44 1.93 -2.59
C VAL A 45 -29.64 1.84 -1.67
N VAL A 46 -29.44 1.40 -0.42
CA VAL A 46 -30.54 1.26 0.56
C VAL A 46 -31.15 2.63 0.89
N ALA A 47 -30.33 3.64 1.13
CA ALA A 47 -30.79 5.00 1.41
C ALA A 47 -31.55 5.60 0.23
N SER A 48 -31.07 5.42 -1.00
CA SER A 48 -31.75 5.87 -2.21
C SER A 48 -33.12 5.20 -2.39
N ALA A 49 -33.18 3.87 -2.22
CA ALA A 49 -34.43 3.12 -2.33
C ALA A 49 -35.45 3.54 -1.25
N ALA A 50 -35.01 3.67 -0.01
CA ALA A 50 -35.87 4.10 1.08
C ALA A 50 -36.32 5.57 0.94
N ALA A 51 -35.48 6.46 0.38
CA ALA A 51 -35.89 7.81 0.03
C ALA A 51 -37.05 7.80 -0.98
N ALA A 52 -36.94 6.99 -2.04
CA ALA A 52 -37.97 6.89 -3.07
C ALA A 52 -39.31 6.38 -2.52
N ILE A 53 -39.29 5.41 -1.60
CA ILE A 53 -40.50 4.85 -0.99
C ILE A 53 -41.16 5.86 -0.03
N THR A 54 -40.36 6.58 0.75
CA THR A 54 -40.86 7.48 1.81
C THR A 54 -41.26 8.87 1.31
N VAL A 55 -40.96 9.22 0.05
CA VAL A 55 -41.14 10.57 -0.52
C VAL A 55 -42.56 11.14 -0.38
N LYS A 56 -43.58 10.29 -0.47
CA LYS A 56 -44.99 10.71 -0.39
C LYS A 56 -45.53 10.75 1.03
N VAL A 57 -44.98 9.94 1.94
CA VAL A 57 -45.51 9.77 3.29
C VAL A 57 -44.75 10.65 4.27
N TRP A 58 -43.42 10.63 4.24
CA TRP A 58 -42.54 11.42 5.10
C TRP A 58 -41.49 12.17 4.27
N PRO A 59 -41.86 13.33 3.67
CA PRO A 59 -40.99 14.06 2.73
C PRO A 59 -39.65 14.50 3.34
N LEU A 60 -39.65 14.90 4.61
CA LEU A 60 -38.43 15.31 5.32
C LEU A 60 -37.46 14.13 5.48
N VAL A 61 -37.97 12.94 5.82
CA VAL A 61 -37.16 11.72 5.96
C VAL A 61 -36.59 11.31 4.60
N SER A 62 -37.40 11.38 3.55
CA SER A 62 -36.97 11.11 2.17
C SER A 62 -35.84 12.04 1.73
N ALA A 63 -35.94 13.34 2.01
CA ALA A 63 -34.92 14.32 1.69
C ALA A 63 -33.58 14.04 2.40
N ILE A 64 -33.62 13.65 3.68
CA ILE A 64 -32.42 13.26 4.44
C ILE A 64 -31.78 12.02 3.82
N LEU A 65 -32.55 10.99 3.52
CA LEU A 65 -32.04 9.76 2.92
C LEU A 65 -31.45 9.99 1.52
N ALA A 66 -32.09 10.83 0.70
CA ALA A 66 -31.56 11.24 -0.60
C ALA A 66 -30.23 11.99 -0.47
N GLY A 67 -30.11 12.87 0.53
CA GLY A 67 -28.86 13.55 0.86
C GLY A 67 -27.74 12.58 1.25
N VAL A 68 -28.04 11.59 2.08
CA VAL A 68 -27.07 10.53 2.46
C VAL A 68 -26.64 9.73 1.23
N ALA A 69 -27.58 9.30 0.39
CA ALA A 69 -27.26 8.56 -0.83
C ALA A 69 -26.38 9.39 -1.79
N SER A 70 -26.68 10.68 -1.97
CA SER A 70 -25.89 11.60 -2.79
C SER A 70 -24.48 11.81 -2.24
N ALA A 71 -24.33 11.99 -0.93
CA ALA A 71 -23.02 12.12 -0.29
C ALA A 71 -22.17 10.86 -0.48
N CYS A 72 -22.75 9.67 -0.30
CA CYS A 72 -22.07 8.40 -0.54
C CYS A 72 -21.67 8.24 -2.01
N ALA A 73 -22.56 8.60 -2.96
CA ALA A 73 -22.26 8.56 -4.38
C ALA A 73 -21.10 9.52 -4.76
N ALA A 74 -21.12 10.75 -4.23
CA ALA A 74 -20.04 11.71 -4.43
C ALA A 74 -18.70 11.18 -3.93
N VAL A 75 -18.66 10.53 -2.76
CA VAL A 75 -17.44 9.88 -2.25
C VAL A 75 -16.96 8.76 -3.18
N LEU A 76 -17.87 7.92 -3.67
CA LEU A 76 -17.54 6.83 -4.59
C LEU A 76 -16.96 7.33 -5.93
N THR A 77 -17.51 8.44 -6.45
CA THR A 77 -17.06 9.05 -7.70
C THR A 77 -15.74 9.83 -7.54
N LEU A 78 -15.61 10.64 -6.49
CA LEU A 78 -14.44 11.52 -6.30
C LEU A 78 -13.20 10.75 -5.81
N VAL A 79 -13.38 9.74 -4.95
CA VAL A 79 -12.25 9.01 -4.35
C VAL A 79 -11.81 7.82 -5.20
N ASN A 80 -12.59 7.44 -6.23
CA ASN A 80 -12.39 6.27 -7.10
C ASN A 80 -11.69 5.09 -6.37
N PRO A 81 -12.31 4.54 -5.32
CA PRO A 81 -11.67 3.56 -4.43
C PRO A 81 -11.21 2.30 -5.17
N LYS A 82 -11.83 2.00 -6.33
CA LYS A 82 -11.44 0.91 -7.21
C LYS A 82 -10.05 1.10 -7.81
N GLU A 83 -9.74 2.31 -8.28
CA GLU A 83 -8.42 2.62 -8.85
C GLU A 83 -7.32 2.56 -7.78
N LEU A 84 -7.56 3.11 -6.59
CA LEU A 84 -6.62 3.03 -5.48
C LEU A 84 -6.40 1.59 -4.99
N THR A 85 -7.46 0.77 -5.00
CA THR A 85 -7.35 -0.68 -4.71
C THR A 85 -6.49 -1.37 -5.76
N GLN A 86 -6.70 -1.11 -7.05
CA GLN A 86 -5.87 -1.67 -8.12
C GLN A 86 -4.40 -1.26 -7.98
N ARG A 87 -4.11 0.02 -7.69
CA ARG A 87 -2.73 0.50 -7.46
C ARG A 87 -2.05 -0.23 -6.29
N HIS A 88 -2.75 -0.51 -5.20
CA HIS A 88 -2.21 -1.33 -4.11
C HIS A 88 -1.98 -2.79 -4.54
N LEU A 89 -2.88 -3.39 -5.33
CA LEU A 89 -2.72 -4.74 -5.86
C LEU A 89 -1.54 -4.85 -6.83
N ASP A 90 -1.40 -3.89 -7.74
CA ASP A 90 -0.31 -3.85 -8.72
C ASP A 90 1.05 -3.69 -8.01
N CYS A 91 1.13 -2.78 -7.03
CA CYS A 91 2.32 -2.66 -6.20
C CYS A 91 2.65 -3.97 -5.44
N GLY A 92 1.64 -4.65 -4.89
CA GLY A 92 1.82 -5.95 -4.25
C GLY A 92 2.33 -7.03 -5.21
N ARG A 93 1.86 -7.04 -6.47
CA ARG A 93 2.35 -7.95 -7.52
C ARG A 93 3.79 -7.68 -7.89
N ASP A 94 4.16 -6.41 -8.07
CA ASP A 94 5.52 -6.01 -8.42
C ASP A 94 6.52 -6.38 -7.31
N LEU A 95 6.16 -6.15 -6.04
CA LEU A 95 6.96 -6.58 -4.89
C LEU A 95 7.06 -8.12 -4.81
N GLY A 96 5.96 -8.83 -5.10
CA GLY A 96 5.95 -10.29 -5.15
C GLY A 96 6.88 -10.86 -6.23
N ALA A 97 6.89 -10.26 -7.42
CA ALA A 97 7.81 -10.62 -8.50
C ALA A 97 9.28 -10.37 -8.10
N LEU A 98 9.57 -9.21 -7.51
CA LEU A 98 10.90 -8.88 -7.02
C LEU A 98 11.39 -9.86 -5.94
N LYS A 99 10.49 -10.31 -5.05
CA LYS A 99 10.78 -11.32 -4.03
C LYS A 99 11.19 -12.67 -4.64
N VAL A 100 10.56 -13.07 -5.75
CA VAL A 100 10.93 -14.32 -6.46
C VAL A 100 12.35 -14.20 -7.04
N GLU A 101 12.68 -13.07 -7.66
CA GLU A 101 14.02 -12.83 -8.22
C GLU A 101 15.10 -12.87 -7.13
N ILE A 102 14.88 -12.22 -5.99
CA ILE A 102 15.83 -12.23 -4.87
C ILE A 102 15.97 -13.65 -4.29
N ARG A 103 14.87 -14.41 -4.18
CA ARG A 103 14.92 -15.82 -3.73
C ARG A 103 15.72 -16.70 -4.68
N GLN A 104 15.53 -16.52 -5.99
CA GLN A 104 16.31 -17.24 -7.00
C GLN A 104 17.80 -16.94 -6.86
N MET A 105 18.17 -15.66 -6.74
CA MET A 105 19.56 -15.27 -6.52
C MET A 105 20.14 -15.85 -5.22
N ARG A 106 19.38 -15.78 -4.11
CA ARG A 106 19.83 -16.32 -2.82
C ARG A 106 20.04 -17.83 -2.86
N ASN A 107 19.12 -18.56 -3.51
CA ASN A 107 19.12 -20.02 -3.48
C ASN A 107 19.99 -20.64 -4.57
N LEU A 108 20.09 -20.02 -5.75
CA LEU A 108 20.83 -20.56 -6.90
C LEU A 108 22.26 -20.02 -6.91
N ASP A 109 22.45 -18.71 -6.82
CA ASP A 109 23.78 -18.09 -7.00
C ASP A 109 24.60 -18.10 -5.70
N LEU A 110 23.96 -17.78 -4.57
CA LEU A 110 24.58 -17.81 -3.25
C LEU A 110 24.48 -19.19 -2.58
N GLY A 111 23.53 -20.03 -3.01
CA GLY A 111 23.27 -21.38 -2.48
C GLY A 111 24.24 -22.46 -2.95
N SER A 112 24.77 -22.32 -4.16
CA SER A 112 25.61 -23.32 -4.81
C SER A 112 27.03 -23.36 -4.24
N ALA A 113 27.61 -24.56 -4.11
CA ALA A 113 29.01 -24.76 -3.69
C ALA A 113 30.03 -24.38 -4.79
N GLU A 114 29.56 -24.08 -5.99
CA GLU A 114 30.35 -23.63 -7.12
C GLU A 114 31.00 -22.26 -6.86
N PRO A 115 32.17 -21.98 -7.49
CA PRO A 115 32.81 -20.68 -7.43
C PRO A 115 31.93 -19.63 -8.14
N THR A 116 31.15 -18.87 -7.38
CA THR A 116 30.34 -17.77 -7.89
C THR A 116 31.09 -16.44 -7.78
N ASP A 117 30.99 -15.59 -8.80
CA ASP A 117 31.57 -14.25 -8.79
C ASP A 117 30.79 -13.32 -7.83
N LEU A 118 31.31 -13.19 -6.60
CA LEU A 118 30.66 -12.44 -5.53
C LEU A 118 30.49 -10.93 -5.86
N PRO A 119 31.45 -10.25 -6.52
CA PRO A 119 31.25 -8.92 -7.10
C PRO A 119 30.00 -8.78 -7.98
N ASP A 120 29.74 -9.72 -8.89
CA ASP A 120 28.59 -9.67 -9.79
C ASP A 120 27.26 -9.86 -9.04
N ILE A 121 27.25 -10.74 -8.03
CA ILE A 121 26.10 -10.89 -7.13
C ILE A 121 25.84 -9.60 -6.38
N ARG A 122 26.89 -8.96 -5.83
CA ARG A 122 26.75 -7.68 -5.11
C ARG A 122 26.14 -6.61 -6.02
N GLN A 123 26.60 -6.52 -7.27
CA GLN A 123 26.03 -5.58 -8.24
C GLN A 123 24.55 -5.88 -8.51
N SER A 124 24.22 -7.16 -8.68
CA SER A 124 22.85 -7.60 -8.97
C SER A 124 21.91 -7.34 -7.79
N LEU A 125 22.38 -7.55 -6.55
CA LEU A 125 21.65 -7.21 -5.32
C LEU A 125 21.39 -5.71 -5.24
N GLY A 126 22.37 -4.88 -5.59
CA GLY A 126 22.22 -3.42 -5.68
C GLY A 126 21.14 -2.99 -6.68
N LYS A 127 21.09 -3.62 -7.86
CA LYS A 127 20.03 -3.37 -8.86
C LYS A 127 18.65 -3.77 -8.34
N LEU A 128 18.54 -4.86 -7.58
CA LEU A 128 17.27 -5.29 -6.97
C LEU A 128 16.82 -4.32 -5.87
N ALA A 129 17.75 -3.81 -5.07
CA ALA A 129 17.47 -2.77 -4.08
C ALA A 129 17.01 -1.46 -4.74
N GLU A 130 17.62 -1.06 -5.85
CA GLU A 130 17.20 0.13 -6.62
C GLU A 130 15.81 -0.04 -7.25
N ARG A 131 15.50 -1.25 -7.77
CA ARG A 131 14.15 -1.59 -8.25
C ARG A 131 13.14 -1.52 -7.12
N LYS A 132 13.47 -2.03 -5.92
CA LYS A 132 12.62 -1.89 -4.73
C LYS A 132 12.35 -0.41 -4.43
N ALA A 133 13.39 0.42 -4.38
CA ALA A 133 13.24 1.85 -4.11
C ALA A 133 12.38 2.58 -5.17
N THR A 134 12.42 2.11 -6.42
CA THR A 134 11.57 2.62 -7.50
C THR A 134 10.11 2.25 -7.28
N ILE A 135 9.83 0.97 -6.97
CA ILE A 135 8.47 0.49 -6.65
C ILE A 135 7.92 1.27 -5.45
N ASP A 136 8.70 1.38 -4.36
CA ASP A 136 8.31 2.12 -3.15
C ASP A 136 8.01 3.60 -3.43
N ARG A 137 8.75 4.24 -4.34
CA ARG A 137 8.52 5.64 -4.73
C ARG A 137 7.22 5.82 -5.50
N THR A 138 6.84 4.83 -6.30
CA THR A 138 5.59 4.83 -7.07
C THR A 138 4.40 4.26 -6.29
N ALA A 139 4.65 3.67 -5.12
CA ALA A 139 3.64 2.99 -4.32
C ALA A 139 2.62 4.00 -3.76
N PRO A 140 1.32 3.67 -3.80
CA PRO A 140 0.31 4.45 -3.10
C PRO A 140 0.54 4.39 -1.57
N GLY A 141 0.35 5.52 -0.89
CA GLY A 141 0.56 5.60 0.56
C GLY A 141 -0.28 4.58 1.34
N LEU A 142 0.38 3.77 2.17
CA LEU A 142 -0.26 2.71 2.97
C LEU A 142 -1.25 3.24 4.03
N ASN A 143 -1.24 4.55 4.30
CA ASN A 143 -2.20 5.18 5.18
C ASN A 143 -2.40 6.66 4.83
N GLU A 144 -3.13 6.92 3.73
CA GLU A 144 -3.50 8.27 3.27
C GLU A 144 -3.99 9.16 4.42
N ARG A 145 -4.84 8.62 5.31
CA ARG A 145 -5.41 9.36 6.45
C ARG A 145 -4.40 9.64 7.56
N ALA A 146 -3.42 8.77 7.80
CA ALA A 146 -2.35 9.08 8.75
C ALA A 146 -1.35 10.07 8.18
N PHE A 147 -1.09 10.01 6.87
CA PHE A 147 -0.26 10.97 6.16
C PHE A 147 -0.92 12.36 6.11
N GLU A 148 -2.21 12.44 5.77
CA GLU A 148 -2.99 13.69 5.84
C GLU A 148 -3.10 14.23 7.27
N ARG A 149 -3.29 13.37 8.28
CA ARG A 149 -3.28 13.78 9.70
C ARG A 149 -1.90 14.27 10.14
N ALA A 150 -0.82 13.65 9.69
CA ALA A 150 0.55 14.08 9.99
C ALA A 150 0.86 15.41 9.30
N ARG A 151 0.49 15.57 8.03
CA ARG A 151 0.58 16.82 7.28
C ARG A 151 -0.20 17.95 7.96
N ALA A 152 -1.46 17.68 8.34
CA ALA A 152 -2.29 18.65 9.05
C ALA A 152 -1.73 19.00 10.44
N LYS A 153 -1.01 18.10 11.12
CA LYS A 153 -0.31 18.40 12.39
C LYS A 153 0.93 19.26 12.18
N ILE A 154 1.68 19.03 11.10
CA ILE A 154 2.86 19.84 10.72
C ILE A 154 2.44 21.25 10.29
N GLU A 155 1.40 21.39 9.47
CA GLU A 155 0.85 22.69 9.05
C GLU A 155 0.25 23.49 10.23
N ARG A 156 -0.15 22.81 11.31
CA ARG A 156 -0.59 23.44 12.58
C ARG A 156 0.55 23.81 13.52
N GLY A 157 1.81 23.47 13.19
CA GLY A 157 2.98 23.82 14.00
C GLY A 157 3.24 22.94 15.23
N ASP A 158 2.64 21.74 15.30
CA ASP A 158 2.71 20.87 16.50
C ASP A 158 4.05 20.12 16.65
N PHE A 159 4.98 20.23 15.71
CA PHE A 159 6.30 19.62 15.82
C PHE A 159 7.35 20.66 16.19
N ARG A 160 7.59 20.82 17.50
CA ARG A 160 8.82 21.40 18.01
C ARG A 160 9.93 20.36 17.82
N THR A 161 10.67 20.46 16.73
CA THR A 161 11.88 19.66 16.53
C THR A 161 12.95 20.22 17.47
N GLU A 162 13.06 19.66 18.67
CA GLU A 162 14.26 19.84 19.49
C GLU A 162 15.39 19.08 18.79
N LEU A 163 16.17 19.81 17.98
CA LEU A 163 17.48 19.35 17.56
C LEU A 163 18.41 19.46 18.78
N PRO A 164 19.13 18.39 19.18
CA PRO A 164 20.17 18.54 20.18
C PRO A 164 21.26 19.47 19.65
N ALA A 165 21.57 20.52 20.43
CA ALA A 165 22.71 21.37 20.18
C ALA A 165 24.01 20.55 20.25
N SER A 166 24.90 20.87 19.29
CA SER A 166 26.30 20.47 19.12
C SER A 166 27.01 19.83 20.32
#